data_AF-A0A440BA71-F1
#
_entry.id   AF-A0A440BA71-F1
#
_cell.length_a   1.000
_cell.length_b   1.000
_cell.length_c   1.000
_cell.angle_alpha   90.00
_cell.angle_beta   90.00
_cell.angle_gamma   90.00
#
_symmetry.space_group_name_H-M   'P 1'
#
loop_
_entity.id
_entity.type
_entity.pdbx_description
1 polymer ?
#
loop_
_entity_poly.entity_id
_entity_poly.type
_entity_poly.pdbx_seq_one_letter_code
_entity_poly.pdbx_strand_id
1 'polypeptide(L)'
;MAHLSGAAVSCQGETSGAIGAAGKPALAGSACNGYMSAVRKEHLMIAVFYTLHAAIGIYWWIVIGAAIFSWLYAFNVVNSRNQLVNSIGTMLYRLTEPALRPIRRFLPDLGGVDISPIILLLALTFISVFLNYTVQPMFGIGPM
;
A
#
# COMPACT_ATOMS: atom_id res chain seq x y z
N MET A 1 0.75 -6.96 16.95
CA MET A 1 0.30 -6.00 17.99
C MET A 1 0.82 -6.30 19.41
N ALA A 2 1.68 -7.31 19.64
CA ALA A 2 2.17 -7.66 20.98
C ALA A 2 3.56 -7.08 21.36
N HIS A 3 4.26 -6.40 20.44
CA HIS A 3 5.65 -5.97 20.67
C HIS A 3 5.82 -4.61 21.38
N LEU A 4 4.78 -3.76 21.43
CA LEU A 4 4.90 -2.38 21.93
C LEU A 4 4.48 -2.18 23.39
N SER A 5 3.84 -3.18 24.01
CA SER A 5 3.35 -3.08 25.39
C SER A 5 4.48 -3.21 26.42
N GLY A 6 5.51 -4.01 26.13
CA GLY A 6 6.61 -4.25 27.08
C GLY A 6 7.53 -3.05 27.31
N ALA A 7 7.76 -2.22 26.28
CA ALA A 7 8.75 -1.15 26.35
C ALA A 7 8.24 0.11 27.09
N ALA A 8 6.93 0.43 26.98
CA ALA A 8 6.31 1.49 27.77
C ALA A 8 6.31 1.16 29.28
N VAL A 9 6.18 -0.12 29.64
CA VAL A 9 6.22 -0.59 31.04
C VAL A 9 7.63 -0.44 31.64
N SER A 10 8.69 -0.61 30.84
CA SER A 10 10.07 -0.50 31.34
C SER A 10 10.46 0.92 31.75
N CYS A 11 9.96 1.96 31.08
CA CYS A 11 10.21 3.35 31.48
C CYS A 11 9.45 3.73 32.76
N GLN A 12 8.27 3.14 32.99
CA GLN A 12 7.47 3.41 34.17
C GLN A 12 8.05 2.74 35.42
N GLY A 13 8.60 1.52 35.29
CA GLY A 13 9.14 0.73 36.41
C GLY A 13 10.31 1.39 37.15
N GLU A 14 11.17 2.13 36.44
CA GLU A 14 12.35 2.77 37.05
C GLU A 14 12.00 4.01 37.89
N THR A 15 10.89 4.69 37.57
CA THR A 15 10.40 5.86 38.32
C THR A 15 9.81 5.50 39.68
N SER A 16 9.31 4.28 39.86
CA SER A 16 8.71 3.85 41.13
C SER A 16 9.75 3.40 42.17
N GLY A 17 10.98 3.05 41.73
CA GLY A 17 12.09 2.64 42.61
C GLY A 17 13.13 3.74 42.89
N ALA A 18 13.16 4.81 42.08
CA ALA A 18 14.20 5.86 42.15
C ALA A 18 13.81 7.11 42.95
N ILE A 19 12.71 7.08 43.73
CA ILE A 19 12.31 8.21 44.59
C ILE A 19 13.17 8.27 45.88
N GLY A 20 14.02 7.27 46.13
CA GLY A 20 14.75 7.11 47.39
C GLY A 20 16.22 7.54 47.43
N ALA A 21 16.92 7.75 46.30
CA ALA A 21 18.36 8.02 46.37
C ALA A 21 18.91 8.82 45.19
N ALA A 22 19.63 9.89 45.55
CA ALA A 22 20.63 10.59 44.74
C ALA A 22 20.12 11.41 43.55
N GLY A 23 20.27 12.74 43.67
CA GLY A 23 20.04 13.68 42.58
C GLY A 23 20.99 13.45 41.39
N LYS A 24 20.45 12.96 40.28
CA LYS A 24 20.84 13.29 38.88
C LYS A 24 19.66 13.04 37.92
N PRO A 25 18.85 14.06 37.56
CA PRO A 25 17.72 13.89 36.64
C PRO A 25 18.07 13.98 35.14
N ALA A 26 19.35 14.09 34.77
CA ALA A 26 19.73 14.41 33.39
C ALA A 26 19.72 13.19 32.43
N LEU A 27 19.97 11.97 32.91
CA LEU A 27 20.10 10.78 32.05
C LEU A 27 18.76 10.13 31.68
N ALA A 28 17.75 10.27 32.54
CA ALA A 28 16.39 9.79 32.27
C ALA A 28 15.73 10.55 31.10
N GLY A 29 15.98 11.86 30.99
CA GLY A 29 15.49 12.69 29.89
C GLY A 29 16.09 12.30 28.53
N SER A 30 17.39 11.97 28.46
CA SER A 30 18.02 11.53 27.22
C SER A 30 17.55 10.15 26.76
N ALA A 31 17.31 9.22 27.69
CA ALA A 31 16.81 7.88 27.37
C ALA A 31 15.34 7.92 26.90
N CYS A 32 14.50 8.72 27.58
CA CYS A 32 13.10 8.89 27.20
C CYS A 32 12.94 9.62 25.86
N ASN A 33 13.76 10.65 25.56
CA ASN A 33 13.81 11.28 24.23
C ASN A 33 14.31 10.30 23.15
N GLY A 34 15.29 9.46 23.46
CA GLY A 34 15.78 8.40 22.58
C GLY A 34 14.68 7.41 22.21
N TYR A 35 13.98 6.88 23.22
CA TYR A 35 12.86 5.96 23.05
C TYR A 35 11.70 6.61 22.27
N MET A 36 11.27 7.80 22.64
CA MET A 36 10.22 8.53 21.93
C MET A 36 10.59 8.85 20.48
N SER A 37 11.88 9.09 20.19
CA SER A 37 12.36 9.31 18.81
C SER A 37 12.39 8.03 17.98
N ALA A 38 12.69 6.88 18.61
CA ALA A 38 12.66 5.57 17.96
C ALA A 38 11.21 5.13 17.68
N VAL A 39 10.33 5.20 18.68
CA VAL A 39 8.90 4.87 18.56
C VAL A 39 8.20 5.75 17.52
N ARG A 40 8.50 7.05 17.46
CA ARG A 40 7.94 7.96 16.44
C ARG A 40 8.33 7.56 15.02
N LYS A 41 9.57 7.07 14.81
CA LYS A 41 10.03 6.60 13.50
C LYS A 41 9.35 5.31 13.09
N GLU A 42 9.15 4.37 14.01
CA GLU A 42 8.43 3.11 13.75
C GLU A 42 6.99 3.36 13.28
N HIS A 43 6.26 4.24 13.95
CA HIS A 43 4.89 4.59 13.56
C HIS A 43 4.81 5.31 12.22
N LEU A 44 5.79 6.16 11.88
CA LEU A 44 5.83 6.84 10.59
C LEU A 44 5.98 5.84 9.44
N MET A 45 6.88 4.87 9.58
CA MET A 45 7.12 3.87 8.54
C MET A 45 5.89 3.00 8.31
N ILE A 46 5.20 2.59 9.38
CA ILE A 46 3.94 1.83 9.29
C ILE A 46 2.88 2.61 8.49
N ALA A 47 2.70 3.90 8.77
CA ALA A 47 1.73 4.72 8.06
C ALA A 47 2.07 4.83 6.57
N VAL A 48 3.35 5.01 6.23
CA VAL A 48 3.82 5.08 4.83
C VAL A 48 3.53 3.76 4.09
N PHE A 49 3.89 2.61 4.66
CA PHE A 49 3.61 1.31 4.05
C PHE A 49 2.11 1.06 3.86
N TYR A 50 1.31 1.42 4.86
CA TYR A 50 -0.15 1.30 4.78
C TYR A 50 -0.74 2.15 3.65
N THR A 51 -0.33 3.42 3.56
CA THR A 51 -0.78 4.32 2.48
C THR A 51 -0.34 3.83 1.10
N LEU A 52 0.90 3.33 0.98
CA LEU A 52 1.40 2.74 -0.26
C LEU A 52 0.57 1.52 -0.68
N HIS A 53 0.34 0.59 0.25
CA HIS A 53 -0.46 -0.61 -0.01
C HIS A 53 -1.90 -0.24 -0.42
N ALA A 54 -2.50 0.71 0.27
CA ALA A 54 -3.82 1.24 -0.08
C ALA A 54 -3.85 1.86 -1.49
N ALA A 55 -2.82 2.62 -1.87
CA ALA A 55 -2.72 3.21 -3.20
C ALA A 55 -2.64 2.15 -4.31
N ILE A 56 -1.85 1.09 -4.10
CA ILE A 56 -1.78 -0.04 -5.03
C ILE A 56 -3.13 -0.75 -5.11
N GLY A 57 -3.81 -0.96 -3.98
CA GLY A 57 -5.16 -1.55 -3.93
C GLY A 57 -6.20 -0.72 -4.69
N ILE A 58 -6.18 0.61 -4.54
CA ILE A 58 -7.06 1.52 -5.30
C ILE A 58 -6.80 1.37 -6.80
N TYR A 59 -5.53 1.34 -7.21
CA TYR A 59 -5.17 1.16 -8.61
C TYR A 59 -5.62 -0.20 -9.15
N TRP A 60 -5.50 -1.26 -8.34
CA TRP A 60 -5.99 -2.60 -8.68
C TRP A 60 -7.50 -2.61 -8.99
N TRP A 61 -8.30 -1.92 -8.17
CA TRP A 61 -9.74 -1.76 -8.42
C TRP A 61 -10.04 -0.95 -9.69
N ILE A 62 -9.26 0.09 -10.00
CA ILE A 62 -9.40 0.86 -11.24
C ILE A 62 -9.14 -0.04 -12.46
N VAL A 63 -8.10 -0.88 -12.41
CA VAL A 63 -7.78 -1.82 -13.50
C VAL A 63 -8.89 -2.85 -13.69
N ILE A 64 -9.50 -3.35 -12.61
CA ILE A 64 -10.69 -4.21 -12.70
C ILE A 64 -11.85 -3.48 -13.37
N GLY A 65 -12.14 -2.24 -12.96
CA GLY A 65 -13.17 -1.43 -13.59
C GLY A 65 -12.95 -1.28 -15.10
N ALA A 66 -11.70 -1.05 -15.51
CA ALA A 66 -11.30 -0.98 -16.92
C ALA A 66 -11.47 -2.30 -17.67
N ALA A 67 -11.10 -3.43 -17.05
CA ALA A 67 -11.26 -4.76 -17.63
C ALA A 67 -12.75 -5.10 -17.85
N ILE A 68 -13.58 -4.87 -16.83
CA ILE A 68 -15.03 -5.09 -16.91
C ILE A 68 -15.63 -4.17 -17.97
N PHE A 69 -15.28 -2.88 -17.98
CA PHE A 69 -15.76 -1.94 -18.99
C PHE A 69 -15.38 -2.37 -20.42
N SER A 70 -14.15 -2.87 -20.61
CA SER A 70 -13.69 -3.40 -21.90
C SER A 70 -14.55 -4.59 -22.36
N TRP A 71 -14.89 -5.52 -21.47
CA TRP A 71 -15.77 -6.65 -21.82
C TRP A 71 -17.20 -6.22 -22.09
N LEU A 72 -17.74 -5.28 -21.30
CA LEU A 72 -19.07 -4.72 -21.54
C LEU A 72 -19.15 -4.05 -22.91
N TYR A 73 -18.08 -3.36 -23.34
CA TYR A 73 -18.00 -2.78 -24.68
C TYR A 73 -17.85 -3.83 -25.77
N ALA A 74 -16.94 -4.81 -25.59
CA ALA A 74 -16.68 -5.87 -26.57
C ALA A 74 -17.91 -6.74 -26.84
N PHE A 75 -18.71 -7.04 -25.82
CA PHE A 75 -19.94 -7.81 -25.95
C PHE A 75 -21.19 -6.97 -26.27
N ASN A 76 -21.03 -5.70 -26.66
CA ASN A 76 -22.12 -4.79 -26.98
C ASN A 76 -23.18 -4.65 -25.86
N VAL A 77 -22.81 -4.87 -24.60
CA VAL A 77 -23.70 -4.73 -23.44
C VAL A 77 -23.96 -3.25 -23.15
N VAL A 78 -22.95 -2.39 -23.36
CA VAL A 78 -23.07 -0.94 -23.17
C VAL A 78 -23.02 -0.21 -24.51
N ASN A 79 -23.88 0.80 -24.66
CA ASN A 79 -23.96 1.60 -25.88
C ASN A 79 -23.00 2.80 -25.79
N SER A 80 -21.97 2.76 -26.63
CA SER A 80 -20.95 3.81 -26.75
C SER A 80 -21.44 5.12 -27.34
N ARG A 81 -22.63 5.14 -27.93
CA ARG A 81 -23.28 6.38 -28.39
C ARG A 81 -23.74 7.27 -27.24
N ASN A 82 -23.86 6.72 -26.02
CA ASN A 82 -24.15 7.53 -24.85
C ASN A 82 -22.88 8.26 -24.38
N GLN A 83 -22.95 9.58 -24.31
CA GLN A 83 -21.83 10.44 -23.91
C GLN A 83 -21.27 10.09 -22.54
N LEU A 84 -22.11 9.64 -21.60
CA LEU A 84 -21.67 9.22 -20.26
C LEU A 84 -20.77 7.98 -20.34
N VAL A 85 -21.22 6.94 -21.05
CA VAL A 85 -20.48 5.68 -21.23
C VAL A 85 -19.15 5.95 -21.91
N ASN A 86 -19.15 6.75 -22.98
CA ASN A 86 -17.94 7.11 -23.70
C ASN A 86 -16.94 7.91 -22.82
N SER A 87 -17.44 8.81 -21.97
CA SER A 87 -16.61 9.61 -21.06
C SER A 87 -15.94 8.74 -20.00
N ILE A 88 -16.70 7.82 -19.38
CA ILE A 88 -16.18 6.85 -18.40
C ILE A 88 -15.14 5.94 -19.07
N GLY A 89 -15.45 5.37 -20.23
CA GLY A 89 -14.53 4.52 -20.98
C GLY A 89 -13.22 5.23 -21.32
N THR A 90 -13.30 6.49 -21.78
CA THR A 90 -12.11 7.31 -22.09
C THR A 90 -11.29 7.61 -20.84
N MET A 91 -11.93 7.88 -19.70
CA MET A 91 -11.24 8.09 -18.42
C MET A 91 -10.49 6.83 -17.99
N LEU A 92 -11.17 5.68 -17.95
CA LEU A 92 -10.58 4.41 -17.54
C LEU A 92 -9.43 4.01 -18.47
N TYR A 93 -9.61 4.20 -19.77
CA TYR A 93 -8.56 4.01 -20.77
C TYR A 93 -7.34 4.88 -20.46
N ARG A 94 -7.50 6.20 -20.27
CA ARG A 94 -6.38 7.11 -19.97
C ARG A 94 -5.65 6.80 -18.67
N LEU A 95 -6.37 6.36 -17.65
CA LEU A 95 -5.79 5.99 -16.34
C LEU A 95 -4.96 4.70 -16.43
N THR A 96 -5.36 3.76 -17.28
CA THR A 96 -4.74 2.43 -17.36
C THR A 96 -3.73 2.30 -18.51
N GLU A 97 -3.83 3.12 -19.55
CA GLU A 97 -2.93 3.13 -20.71
C GLU A 97 -1.43 3.21 -20.36
N PRO A 98 -0.93 4.06 -19.44
CA PRO A 98 0.52 4.11 -19.16
C PRO A 98 1.08 2.76 -18.65
N ALA A 99 0.28 1.96 -17.95
CA ALA A 99 0.67 0.64 -17.47
C ALA A 99 0.34 -0.49 -18.46
N LEU A 100 -0.77 -0.37 -19.20
CA LEU A 100 -1.19 -1.38 -20.18
C LEU A 100 -0.43 -1.31 -21.49
N ARG A 101 -0.01 -0.13 -21.95
CA ARG A 101 0.71 0.08 -23.21
C ARG A 101 1.97 -0.78 -23.34
N PRO A 102 2.87 -0.86 -22.34
CA PRO A 102 4.02 -1.75 -22.45
C PRO A 102 3.61 -3.22 -22.53
N ILE A 103 2.59 -3.64 -21.77
CA ILE A 103 2.10 -5.03 -21.78
C ILE A 103 1.55 -5.41 -23.16
N ARG A 104 0.74 -4.53 -23.76
CA ARG A 104 0.17 -4.72 -25.11
C ARG A 104 1.23 -4.87 -26.21
N ARG A 105 2.43 -4.30 -26.04
CA ARG A 105 3.52 -4.47 -27.03
C ARG A 105 4.08 -5.89 -27.06
N PHE A 106 3.90 -6.66 -25.99
CA PHE A 106 4.39 -8.04 -25.89
C PHE A 106 3.31 -9.07 -26.22
N LEU A 107 2.03 -8.67 -26.24
CA LEU A 107 0.92 -9.56 -26.50
C LEU A 107 0.47 -9.45 -27.97
N PRO A 108 0.18 -10.58 -28.64
CA PRO A 108 -0.51 -10.55 -29.92
C PRO A 108 -1.96 -10.09 -29.76
N ASP A 109 -2.52 -9.44 -30.78
CA ASP A 109 -3.92 -9.01 -30.77
C ASP A 109 -4.88 -10.21 -30.81
N LEU A 110 -5.67 -10.40 -29.75
CA LEU A 110 -6.56 -11.56 -29.57
C LEU A 110 -8.02 -11.30 -30.03
N GLY A 111 -8.21 -10.50 -31.07
CA GLY A 111 -9.54 -10.37 -31.71
C GLY A 111 -10.59 -9.66 -30.85
N GLY A 112 -10.24 -8.51 -30.27
CA GLY A 112 -11.20 -7.61 -29.62
C GLY A 112 -11.42 -7.83 -28.11
N VAL A 113 -10.79 -8.85 -27.52
CA VAL A 113 -10.76 -9.05 -26.06
C VAL A 113 -9.37 -8.75 -25.52
N ASP A 114 -9.27 -7.69 -24.75
CA ASP A 114 -8.01 -7.28 -24.11
C ASP A 114 -7.72 -8.16 -22.88
N ILE A 115 -6.71 -9.05 -23.00
CA ILE A 115 -6.18 -9.82 -21.85
C ILE A 115 -5.17 -9.01 -21.03
N SER A 116 -4.67 -7.90 -21.59
CA SER A 116 -3.68 -7.02 -20.94
C SER A 116 -4.02 -6.60 -19.50
N PRO A 117 -5.29 -6.26 -19.15
CA PRO A 117 -5.66 -5.96 -17.77
C PRO A 117 -5.42 -7.11 -16.79
N ILE A 118 -5.60 -8.36 -17.21
CA ILE A 118 -5.36 -9.54 -16.37
C ILE A 118 -3.87 -9.65 -16.05
N ILE A 119 -3.00 -9.46 -17.03
CA ILE A 119 -1.55 -9.48 -16.81
C ILE A 119 -1.13 -8.33 -15.88
N LEU A 120 -1.71 -7.14 -16.06
CA LEU A 120 -1.45 -6.02 -15.16
C LEU A 120 -1.90 -6.31 -13.72
N LEU A 121 -3.07 -6.92 -13.53
CA LEU A 121 -3.55 -7.32 -12.20
C LEU A 121 -2.61 -8.34 -11.55
N LEU A 122 -2.10 -9.32 -12.30
CA LEU A 122 -1.11 -10.27 -11.78
C LEU A 122 0.18 -9.56 -11.36
N ALA A 123 0.67 -8.62 -12.17
CA ALA A 123 1.87 -7.84 -11.82
C ALA A 123 1.64 -6.98 -10.57
N LEU A 124 0.48 -6.33 -10.44
CA LEU A 124 0.12 -5.56 -9.24
C LEU A 124 0.01 -6.43 -8.00
N THR A 125 -0.64 -7.60 -8.10
CA THR A 125 -0.72 -8.56 -7.00
C THR A 125 0.67 -9.02 -6.58
N PHE A 126 1.56 -9.33 -7.55
CA PHE A 126 2.94 -9.69 -7.26
C PHE A 126 3.67 -8.56 -6.52
N ILE A 127 3.55 -7.31 -6.96
CA ILE A 127 4.16 -6.14 -6.31
C ILE A 127 3.64 -5.99 -4.88
N SER A 128 2.33 -6.12 -4.66
CA SER A 128 1.72 -6.07 -3.32
C SER A 128 2.27 -7.16 -2.39
N VAL A 129 2.35 -8.40 -2.88
CA VAL A 129 2.91 -9.54 -2.13
C VAL A 129 4.39 -9.31 -1.82
N PHE A 130 5.17 -8.88 -2.81
CA PHE A 130 6.58 -8.59 -2.63
C PHE A 130 6.83 -7.48 -1.60
N LEU A 131 6.04 -6.40 -1.64
CA LEU A 131 6.08 -5.34 -0.64
C LEU A 131 5.78 -5.86 0.77
N ASN A 132 4.73 -6.66 0.93
CA ASN A 132 4.29 -7.14 2.24
C ASN A 132 5.22 -8.19 2.86
N TYR A 133 5.77 -9.10 2.05
CA TYR A 133 6.55 -10.24 2.56
C TYR A 133 8.07 -10.06 2.45
N THR A 134 8.56 -9.22 1.54
CA THR A 134 10.01 -9.00 1.37
C THR A 134 10.43 -7.65 1.90
N VAL A 135 9.72 -6.58 1.55
CA VAL A 135 10.14 -5.22 1.89
C VAL A 135 9.78 -4.88 3.34
N GLN A 136 8.53 -5.11 3.75
CA GLN A 136 8.04 -4.72 5.07
C GLN A 136 8.84 -5.37 6.23
N PRO A 137 9.16 -6.69 6.21
CA PRO A 137 9.95 -7.32 7.27
C PRO A 137 11.40 -6.82 7.33
N MET A 138 11.96 -6.35 6.20
CA MET A 138 13.29 -5.75 6.15
C MET A 138 13.39 -4.48 7.04
N PHE A 139 12.27 -3.78 7.23
CA PHE A 139 12.18 -2.61 8.10
C PHE A 139 11.75 -2.95 9.53
N GLY A 140 11.74 -4.23 9.92
CA GLY A 140 11.30 -4.68 11.24
C GLY A 140 9.78 -4.60 11.45
N ILE A 141 9.02 -4.38 10.37
CA ILE A 141 7.56 -4.28 10.39
C ILE A 141 7.02 -5.66 9.97
N GLY A 142 6.32 -6.36 10.85
CA GLY A 142 5.69 -7.65 10.51
C GLY A 142 4.61 -7.48 9.43
N PRO A 143 4.34 -8.49 8.58
CA PRO A 143 3.32 -8.42 7.52
C PRO A 143 1.96 -8.03 8.09
N MET A 144 1.22 -7.19 7.36
CA MET A 144 -0.15 -6.76 7.71
C MET A 144 -1.18 -7.79 7.31
#